data_AF-A0A4U0RYY0-F1
#
_entry.id   AF-A0A4U0RYY0-F1
#
_cell.length_a   1.000
_cell.length_b   1.000
_cell.length_c   1.000
_cell.angle_alpha   90.00
_cell.angle_beta   90.00
_cell.angle_gamma   90.00
#
_symmetry.space_group_name_H-M   'P 1'
#
loop_
_entity.id
_entity.type
_entity.pdbx_description
1 polymer ?
#
loop_
_entity_poly.entity_id
_entity_poly.type
_entity_poly.pdbx_seq_one_letter_code
_entity_poly.pdbx_strand_id
1 'polypeptide(L)' 'MEEGFEASLRRRERGAREALRRAAEEGDEYAVVTHTGDLENLLRLARMHGVQVGAAPEPDTVGGAGED' A
#
# COMPACT_ATOMS: atom_id res chain seq x y z
N MET A 1 -12.94 -7.84 21.98
CA MET A 1 -11.76 -8.62 21.53
C MET A 1 -10.87 -7.65 20.80
N GLU A 2 -9.60 -7.56 21.22
CA GLU A 2 -8.59 -6.73 20.56
C GLU A 2 -8.38 -7.25 19.14
N GLU A 3 -8.45 -6.38 18.12
CA GLU A 3 -8.13 -6.80 16.75
C GLU A 3 -6.67 -7.26 16.71
N GLY A 4 -6.42 -8.43 16.12
CA GLY A 4 -5.06 -8.92 15.95
C GLY A 4 -4.18 -7.93 15.17
N PHE A 5 -2.89 -7.89 15.50
CA PHE A 5 -1.91 -6.98 14.90
C PHE A 5 -2.02 -6.92 13.37
N GLU A 6 -2.09 -8.08 12.72
CA GLU A 6 -2.25 -8.19 11.27
C GLU A 6 -3.54 -7.55 10.74
N ALA A 7 -4.67 -7.79 11.41
CA ALA A 7 -5.96 -7.22 11.01
C ALA A 7 -5.93 -5.69 11.11
N SER A 8 -5.35 -5.16 12.19
CA SER A 8 -5.15 -3.73 12.39
C SER A 8 -4.23 -3.13 11.32
N LEU A 9 -3.14 -3.82 10.96
CA LEU A 9 -2.19 -3.35 9.95
C LEU A 9 -2.81 -3.30 8.55
N ARG A 10 -3.56 -4.34 8.16
CA ARG A 10 -4.32 -4.38 6.90
C ARG A 10 -5.39 -3.28 6.85
N ARG A 11 -6.08 -3.02 7.98
CA ARG A 11 -7.10 -1.96 8.05
C ARG A 11 -6.48 -0.58 7.82
N ARG A 12 -5.34 -0.32 8.47
CA ARG A 12 -4.62 0.96 8.35
C ARG A 12 -4.04 1.17 6.95
N GLU A 13 -3.49 0.13 6.34
CA GLU A 13 -2.96 0.20 4.98
C GLU A 13 -4.05 0.53 3.95
N ARG A 14 -5.23 -0.10 4.04
CA ARG A 14 -6.38 0.27 3.21
C ARG A 14 -6.82 1.71 3.42
N GLY A 15 -6.87 2.16 4.68
CA GLY A 15 -7.23 3.54 5.03
C GLY A 15 -6.26 4.57 4.45
N ALA A 16 -4.95 4.31 4.55
CA ALA A 16 -3.92 5.17 3.99
C ALA A 16 -4.00 5.26 2.47
N ARG A 17 -4.29 4.14 1.78
CA ARG A 17 -4.51 4.14 0.32
C ARG A 17 -5.73 4.94 -0.09
N GLU A 18 -6.84 4.81 0.63
CA GLU A 18 -8.05 5.59 0.33
C GLU A 18 -7.80 7.09 0.57
N ALA A 19 -7.14 7.45 1.66
CA ALA A 19 -6.79 8.84 1.96
C ALA A 19 -5.83 9.43 0.91
N LEU A 20 -4.83 8.66 0.47
CA LEU A 20 -3.94 9.06 -0.62
C LEU A 20 -4.70 9.29 -1.92
N ARG A 21 -5.64 8.40 -2.27
CA ARG A 21 -6.48 8.56 -3.47
C ARG A 21 -7.30 9.84 -3.37
N ARG A 22 -7.97 10.08 -2.25
CA ARG A 22 -8.77 11.30 -2.05
C ARG A 22 -7.93 12.56 -2.12
N ALA A 23 -6.77 12.58 -1.48
CA ALA A 23 -5.84 13.71 -1.55
C ALA A 23 -5.42 14.02 -3.00
N ALA A 24 -5.17 12.98 -3.81
CA ALA A 24 -4.86 13.15 -5.23
C ALA A 24 -6.08 13.64 -6.04
N GLU A 25 -7.28 13.13 -5.76
CA GLU A 25 -8.55 13.57 -6.38
C GLU A 25 -8.89 15.03 -6.04
N GLU A 26 -8.56 15.47 -4.82
CA GLU A 26 -8.81 16.82 -4.31
C GLU A 26 -7.71 17.83 -4.68
N GLY A 27 -6.57 17.35 -5.21
CA GLY A 27 -5.41 18.19 -5.53
C GLY A 27 -4.63 18.68 -4.30
N ASP A 28 -4.79 18.02 -3.15
CA ASP A 28 -4.05 18.34 -1.92
C ASP A 28 -2.67 17.69 -1.92
N GLU A 29 -1.70 18.40 -2.49
CA GLU A 29 -0.31 17.94 -2.62
C GLU A 29 0.35 17.63 -1.27
N TYR A 30 0.01 18.38 -0.21
CA TYR A 30 0.55 18.16 1.12
C TYR A 30 0.01 16.85 1.73
N ALA A 31 -1.30 16.62 1.59
CA ALA A 31 -1.91 15.38 2.03
C ALA A 31 -1.40 14.18 1.22
N VAL A 32 -1.13 14.34 -0.08
CA VAL A 32 -0.50 13.29 -0.91
C VAL A 32 0.86 12.88 -0.35
N VAL A 33 1.74 13.84 -0.06
CA VAL A 33 3.07 13.55 0.51
C VAL A 33 2.94 12.88 1.87
N THR A 34 2.04 13.40 2.72
CA THR A 34 1.81 12.86 4.06
C THR A 34 1.33 11.41 4.01
N HIS A 35 0.28 11.13 3.24
CA HIS A 35 -0.30 9.80 3.14
C HIS A 35 0.61 8.80 2.41
N THR A 36 1.47 9.26 1.50
CA THR A 36 2.51 8.43 0.88
C THR A 36 3.51 7.94 1.94
N GLY A 37 4.04 8.84 2.78
CA GLY A 37 4.96 8.46 3.86
C GLY A 37 4.33 7.51 4.89
N ASP A 38 3.07 7.75 5.24
CA ASP A 38 2.31 6.84 6.12
C ASP A 38 2.17 5.44 5.50
N LEU A 39 1.81 5.37 4.22
CA LEU A 39 1.67 4.11 3.49
C LEU A 39 3.00 3.35 3.44
N GLU A 40 4.10 4.01 3.07
CA GLU A 40 5.44 3.39 3.03
C GLU A 40 5.85 2.82 4.40
N ASN A 41 5.55 3.55 5.48
CA ASN A 41 5.82 3.08 6.83
C ASN A 41 5.01 1.84 7.20
N LEU A 42 3.73 1.79 6.83
CA LEU A 42 2.87 0.63 7.03
C LEU A 42 3.34 -0.58 6.22
N LEU A 43 3.73 -0.38 4.96
CA LEU A 43 4.27 -1.44 4.10
C LEU A 43 5.58 -2.02 4.67
N ARG A 44 6.47 -1.17 5.18
CA ARG A 44 7.72 -1.60 5.82
C ARG A 44 7.46 -2.41 7.09
N LEU A 45 6.56 -1.95 7.95
CA LEU A 45 6.15 -2.67 9.15
C LEU A 45 5.55 -4.05 8.78
N ALA A 46 4.70 -4.10 7.77
CA ALA A 46 4.10 -5.35 7.34
C ALA A 46 5.15 -6.36 6.88
N ARG A 47 6.11 -5.94 6.05
CA ARG A 47 7.25 -6.77 5.62
C ARG A 47 8.07 -7.27 6.80
N MET A 48 8.39 -6.41 7.77
CA MET A 48 9.16 -6.80 8.96
C MET A 48 8.48 -7.89 9.79
N HIS A 49 7.15 -7.89 9.82
CA HIS A 49 6.36 -8.85 10.60
C HIS A 49 5.81 -10.01 9.76
N GLY A 50 6.22 -10.13 8.49
CA GLY A 50 5.74 -11.19 7.59
C GLY A 50 4.26 -11.06 7.21
N VAL A 51 3.66 -9.89 7.40
CA VAL A 51 2.27 -9.62 7.04
C VAL A 51 2.19 -9.17 5.60
N GLN A 52 1.38 -9.86 4.80
CA GLN A 52 1.15 -9.49 3.40
C GLN A 52 0.05 -8.43 3.34
N VAL A 53 0.42 -7.19 3.03
CA VAL A 53 -0.49 -6.06 2.85
C VAL A 53 -0.45 -5.58 1.41
N GLY A 54 -1.63 -5.28 0.87
CA GLY A 54 -1.83 -4.94 -0.54
C GLY A 54 -2.01 -6.13 -1.47
N ALA A 55 -2.46 -5.82 -2.69
CA ALA A 55 -2.53 -6.80 -3.77
C ALA A 55 -1.13 -7.41 -3.96
N ALA A 56 -1.08 -8.74 -4.09
CA ALA A 56 0.15 -9.43 -4.47
C ALA A 56 0.80 -8.70 -5.65
N PRO A 57 2.14 -8.65 -5.75
CA PRO A 57 2.75 -8.20 -7.00
C PRO A 57 2.06 -8.99 -8.12
N GLU A 58 1.47 -8.28 -9.07
CA GLU A 58 1.12 -8.91 -10.33
C GLU A 58 2.40 -9.61 -10.79
N PRO A 59 2.36 -10.92 -11.11
CA PRO A 59 3.57 -11.58 -11.56
C PRO A 59 4.14 -10.75 -12.69
N ASP A 60 5.40 -10.33 -12.50
CA ASP A 60 6.20 -9.62 -13.48
C ASP A 60 6.02 -10.36 -14.81
N THR A 61 5.19 -9.82 -15.71
CA THR A 61 5.09 -10.30 -17.08
C THR A 61 6.30 -9.79 -17.84
N VAL A 62 7.48 -10.16 -17.36
CA VAL A 62 8.67 -10.30 -18.19
C VAL A 62 8.49 -11.60 -19.00
N GLY A 63 7.88 -11.47 -20.17
CA GLY A 63 7.73 -12.56 -21.14
C GLY A 63 6.97 -12.08 -22.37
N GLY A 64 7.57 -11.77 -23.50
CA GLY A 64 8.97 -11.90 -23.89
C GLY A 64 9.31 -10.94 -25.02
N ALA A 65 10.60 -10.68 -25.14
CA ALA A 65 11.18 -10.14 -26.37
C ALA A 65 11.20 -11.24 -27.44
N GLY A 66 10.94 -10.86 -28.70
CA GLY A 66 11.46 -11.55 -29.90
C GLY A 66 10.43 -12.15 -30.86
N GLU A 67 10.67 -11.86 -32.16
CA GLU A 67 10.28 -12.62 -33.38
C GLU A 67 8.84 -12.37 -33.86
N ASP A 68 8.53 -11.76 -35.02
CA ASP A 68 9.15 -11.78 -36.37
C ASP A 68 8.95 -10.41 -37.11
#